data_AF-A0A433LC00-F1
#
_entry.id   AF-A0A433LC00-F1
#
_cell.length_a   1.000
_cell.length_b   1.000
_cell.length_c   1.000
_cell.angle_alpha   90.00
_cell.angle_beta   90.00
_cell.angle_gamma   90.00
#
_symmetry.space_group_name_H-M   'P 1'
#
loop_
_entity.id
_entity.type
_entity.pdbx_description
1 polymer ?
#
loop_
_entity_poly.entity_id
_entity_poly.type
_entity_poly.pdbx_seq_one_letter_code
_entity_poly.pdbx_strand_id
1 'polypeptide(L)' 'MNTNTALWNLYVIKDQLKTLGKQLSDAGCSMAAEEVAREAEHLGERASQLHGVLDDYKIDIATVQAGKQ' A
#
# COMPACT_ATOMS: atom_id res chain seq x y z
N MET A 1 3.42 4.44 -15.67
CA MET A 1 3.54 4.54 -14.20
C MET A 1 4.57 3.52 -13.76
N ASN A 2 5.62 3.90 -13.01
CA ASN A 2 6.61 2.92 -12.56
C ASN A 2 6.14 2.21 -11.27
N THR A 3 6.71 1.05 -10.98
CA THR A 3 6.37 0.22 -9.81
C THR A 3 6.52 0.99 -8.49
N ASN A 4 7.55 1.83 -8.36
CA ASN A 4 7.77 2.65 -7.17
C ASN A 4 6.63 3.67 -6.93
N THR A 5 6.10 4.31 -7.98
CA THR A 5 4.95 5.21 -7.89
C THR A 5 3.70 4.45 -7.46
N ALA A 6 3.47 3.24 -8.01
CA ALA A 6 2.35 2.41 -7.59
C ALA A 6 2.44 2.04 -6.10
N LEU A 7 3.63 1.69 -5.63
CA LEU A 7 3.89 1.30 -4.25
C LEU A 7 3.74 2.47 -3.28
N TRP A 8 4.25 3.64 -3.68
CA TRP A 8 4.05 4.88 -2.93
C TRP A 8 2.57 5.26 -2.82
N ASN A 9 1.81 5.12 -3.91
CA ASN A 9 0.36 5.38 -3.89
C ASN A 9 -0.38 4.45 -2.90
N LEU A 10 0.03 3.19 -2.77
CA LEU A 10 -0.57 2.27 -1.78
C LEU A 10 -0.32 2.74 -0.34
N TYR A 11 0.88 3.25 -0.05
CA TYR A 11 1.17 3.82 1.27
C TYR A 11 0.37 5.10 1.56
N VAL A 12 0.17 5.96 0.55
CA VAL A 12 -0.68 7.16 0.68
C VAL A 12 -2.13 6.78 0.96
N ILE A 13 -2.68 5.83 0.21
CA ILE A 13 -4.06 5.36 0.41
C ILE A 13 -4.22 4.75 1.81
N LYS A 14 -3.23 3.97 2.29
CA LYS A 14 -3.24 3.44 3.65
C LYS A 14 -3.35 4.55 4.71
N ASP A 15 -2.60 5.63 4.56
CA ASP A 15 -2.63 6.75 5.50
C ASP A 15 -3.96 7.52 5.47
N GLN A 16 -4.52 7.69 4.27
CA GLN A 16 -5.86 8.27 4.10
C GLN A 16 -6.95 7.40 4.76
N LEU A 17 -6.87 6.07 4.63
CA LEU A 17 -7.80 5.14 5.30
C LEU A 17 -7.68 5.24 6.83
N LYS A 18 -6.47 5.33 7.38
CA LYS A 18 -6.29 5.56 8.83
C LYS A 18 -6.93 6.85 9.30
N THR A 19 -6.78 7.92 8.51
CA THR A 19 -7.39 9.22 8.79
C THR A 19 -8.92 9.11 8.77
N LEU A 20 -9.48 8.44 7.77
CA LEU A 20 -10.92 8.18 7.69
C LEU A 20 -11.42 7.35 8.87
N GLY A 21 -10.71 6.29 9.26
CA GLY A 21 -11.04 5.47 10.42
C GLY A 21 -11.10 6.31 11.70
N LYS A 22 -10.13 7.22 11.88
CA LYS A 22 -10.14 8.17 13.02
C LYS A 22 -11.37 9.07 12.98
N GLN A 23 -11.68 9.68 11.83
CA GLN A 23 -12.85 10.55 11.67
C GLN A 23 -14.16 9.81 11.96
N LEU A 24 -14.28 8.56 11.53
CA LEU A 24 -15.43 7.71 11.82
C LEU A 24 -15.54 7.39 13.31
N SER A 25 -14.43 7.12 13.99
CA SER A 25 -14.40 6.92 15.44
C SER A 25 -14.82 8.17 16.20
N ASP A 26 -14.29 9.34 15.80
CA ASP A 26 -14.63 10.64 16.39
C ASP A 26 -16.12 10.98 16.19
N ALA A 27 -16.72 10.52 15.10
CA ALA A 27 -18.15 10.64 14.81
C ALA A 27 -19.03 9.59 15.53
N GLY A 28 -18.45 8.67 16.31
CA GLY A 28 -19.18 7.62 17.02
C GLY A 28 -19.54 6.40 16.16
N CYS A 29 -19.00 6.28 14.95
CA CYS A 29 -19.21 5.15 14.04
C CYS A 29 -18.19 4.03 14.26
N SER A 30 -18.11 3.47 15.48
CA SER A 30 -17.03 2.56 15.90
C SER A 30 -16.84 1.33 15.00
N MET A 31 -17.92 0.69 14.57
CA MET A 31 -17.84 -0.50 13.69
C MET A 31 -17.26 -0.16 12.31
N ALA A 32 -17.64 0.99 11.74
CA ALA A 32 -17.11 1.44 10.46
C ALA A 32 -15.63 1.86 10.61
N ALA A 33 -15.27 2.48 11.73
CA ALA A 33 -13.89 2.83 12.04
C ALA A 33 -12.99 1.59 12.15
N GLU A 34 -13.47 0.55 12.84
CA GLU A 34 -12.76 -0.73 12.97
C GLU A 34 -12.56 -1.43 11.62
N GLU A 35 -13.59 -1.46 10.78
CA GLU A 35 -13.48 -2.09 9.46
C GLU A 35 -12.49 -1.34 8.56
N VAL A 36 -12.55 -0.01 8.56
CA VAL A 36 -11.60 0.83 7.81
C VAL A 36 -10.17 0.66 8.34
N ALA A 37 -9.99 0.54 9.65
CA ALA A 37 -8.68 0.29 10.25
C ALA A 37 -8.12 -1.08 9.83
N ARG A 38 -8.95 -2.13 9.82
CA ARG A 38 -8.57 -3.48 9.37
C ARG A 38 -8.15 -3.49 7.90
N GLU A 39 -8.93 -2.83 7.04
CA GLU A 39 -8.59 -2.74 5.61
C GLU A 39 -7.29 -1.94 5.38
N ALA A 40 -7.04 -0.88 6.14
CA ALA A 40 -5.78 -0.14 6.08
C ALA A 40 -4.58 -1.02 6.51
N GLU A 41 -4.76 -1.91 7.47
CA GLU A 41 -3.75 -2.86 7.92
C GLU A 41 -3.45 -3.90 6.83
N HIS A 42 -4.48 -4.58 6.31
CA HIS A 42 -4.35 -5.54 5.21
C HIS A 42 -3.69 -4.92 3.97
N LEU A 43 -4.06 -3.69 3.61
CA LEU A 43 -3.43 -2.97 2.50
C LEU A 43 -1.93 -2.74 2.76
N GLY A 44 -1.58 -2.41 4.00
CA GLY A 44 -0.18 -2.22 4.42
C GLY A 44 0.65 -3.49 4.35
N GLU A 45 0.10 -4.62 4.76
CA GLU A 45 0.75 -5.94 4.65
C GLU A 45 1.01 -6.28 3.18
N ARG A 46 -0.01 -6.15 2.32
CA ARG A 46 0.12 -6.41 0.88
C ARG A 46 1.14 -5.49 0.21
N ALA A 47 1.14 -4.20 0.55
CA ALA A 47 2.12 -3.25 0.03
C ALA A 47 3.56 -3.63 0.45
N SER A 48 3.75 -4.09 1.68
CA SER A 48 5.05 -4.52 2.19
C SER A 48 5.54 -5.82 1.52
N GLN A 49 4.63 -6.78 1.28
CA GLN A 49 4.94 -7.99 0.51
C GLN A 49 5.35 -7.64 -0.93
N LEU A 50 4.60 -6.76 -1.59
CA LEU A 50 4.94 -6.29 -2.94
C LEU A 50 6.29 -5.56 -2.95
N HIS A 51 6.61 -4.78 -1.92
CA HIS A 51 7.92 -4.14 -1.79
C HIS A 51 9.04 -5.17 -1.71
N GLY A 52 8.91 -6.17 -0.83
CA GLY A 52 9.91 -7.23 -0.68
C GLY A 52 10.12 -8.01 -1.98
N VAL A 53 9.03 -8.41 -2.64
CA VAL A 53 9.07 -9.09 -3.93
C VAL A 53 9.79 -8.22 -4.98
N LEU A 54 9.42 -6.95 -5.11
CA LEU A 54 10.05 -6.07 -6.09
C LEU A 54 11.52 -5.82 -5.78
N ASP A 55 11.89 -5.77 -4.50
CA ASP A 55 13.28 -5.64 -4.06
C ASP A 55 14.11 -6.88 -4.41
N ASP A 56 13.56 -8.08 -4.19
CA ASP A 56 14.19 -9.34 -4.57
C ASP A 56 14.37 -9.45 -6.09
N TYR A 57 13.39 -8.97 -6.86
CA TYR A 57 13.42 -8.98 -8.33
C TYR A 57 14.12 -7.76 -8.96
N LYS A 58 14.77 -6.87 -8.20
CA LYS A 58 15.45 -5.68 -8.74
C LYS A 58 16.46 -6.04 -9.85
N ILE A 59 17.18 -7.15 -9.71
CA ILE A 59 18.17 -7.61 -10.70
C ILE A 59 17.46 -8.12 -11.97
N ASP A 60 16.40 -8.92 -11.82
CA ASP A 60 15.66 -9.48 -12.96
C ASP A 60 14.88 -8.41 -13.72
N ILE A 61 14.27 -7.46 -13.02
CA ILE A 61 13.57 -6.31 -13.62
C ILE A 61 14.56 -5.42 -14.36
N ALA A 62 15.72 -5.12 -13.77
CA ALA A 62 16.77 -4.34 -14.42
C ALA A 62 17.31 -5.05 -15.67
N THR A 63 17.48 -6.37 -15.61
CA THR A 63 17.96 -7.20 -16.73
C THR A 63 16.95 -7.23 -17.88
N VAL A 64 15.65 -7.38 -17.58
CA VAL A 64 14.57 -7.32 -18.58
C VAL A 64 14.41 -5.92 -19.18
N GLN A 65 14.62 -4.86 -18.39
CA GLN A 65 14.56 -3.48 -18.88
C GLN A 65 15.78 -3.10 -19.74
N ALA A 66 16.96 -3.62 -19.41
CA ALA A 66 18.19 -3.39 -20.19
C ALA A 66 18.25 -4.21 -21.48
N GLY A 67 17.64 -5.41 -21.50
CA GLY A 67 17.58 -6.28 -22.68
C GLY A 67 16.53 -5.89 -23.73
N LYS A 68 15.76 -4.81 -23.52
CA LYS A 68 14.82 -4.23 -24.49
C LYS A 68 15.40 -3.06 -25.31
N GLN A 69 16.73 -2.98 -25.43
CA GLN A 69 17.41 -2.05 -26.36
C GLN A 69 17.68 -2.70 -27.71
#